data_AF-A0A3M1CBH9-F1
#
_entry.id   AF-A0A3M1CBH9-F1
#
_cell.length_a   1.000
_cell.length_b   1.000
_cell.length_c   1.000
_cell.angle_alpha   90.00
_cell.angle_beta   90.00
_cell.angle_gamma   90.00
#
_symmetry.space_group_name_H-M   'P 1'
#
loop_
_entity.id
_entity.type
_entity.pdbx_description
1 polymer ?
#
loop_
_entity_poly.entity_id
_entity_poly.type
_entity_poly.pdbx_seq_one_letter_code
_entity_poly.pdbx_strand_id
1 'polypeptide(L)'
;MANRLNFLVKITFLLLYLFVTAQCGEGKIKDFEISIFPETPFVYPIDQQVDADTTYSKNWFLISFNATNNTSEYLTVAAIFIDVFDVNGNQIVETGFSPTSYNLTTAYIEVIPPGDTATLLKTTQAVDGIPDPSIPNQYTYRLKIRIEGWFGNGTTDPGERFSKVIFATTK
;
A
#
# COMPACT_ATOMS: atom_id res chain seq x y z
N MET A 1 10.03 -39.93 -37.07
CA MET A 1 10.87 -38.99 -36.28
C MET A 1 10.33 -37.55 -36.26
N ALA A 2 9.03 -37.29 -36.47
CA ALA A 2 8.48 -35.92 -36.55
C ALA A 2 7.92 -35.35 -35.23
N ASN A 3 7.78 -36.17 -34.18
CA ASN A 3 7.10 -35.75 -32.93
C ASN A 3 7.99 -35.13 -31.85
N ARG A 4 9.32 -35.17 -32.00
CA ARG A 4 10.24 -34.58 -30.99
C ARG A 4 10.53 -33.10 -31.23
N LEU A 5 10.41 -32.63 -32.48
CA LEU A 5 10.70 -31.24 -32.83
C LEU A 5 9.59 -30.28 -32.37
N ASN A 6 8.33 -30.69 -32.49
CA ASN A 6 7.17 -29.90 -32.03
C ASN A 6 7.06 -29.76 -30.51
N PHE A 7 7.63 -30.69 -29.75
CA PHE A 7 7.62 -30.63 -28.28
C PHE A 7 8.66 -29.64 -27.76
N LEU A 8 9.84 -29.59 -28.39
CA LEU A 8 10.91 -28.67 -28.02
C LEU A 8 10.53 -27.20 -28.27
N VAL A 9 9.94 -26.90 -29.44
CA VAL A 9 9.51 -25.54 -29.81
C VAL A 9 8.41 -25.01 -28.86
N LYS A 10 7.49 -25.85 -28.42
CA LYS A 10 6.43 -25.47 -27.47
C LYS A 10 6.99 -25.15 -26.07
N ILE A 11 8.02 -25.86 -25.62
CA ILE A 11 8.68 -25.59 -24.34
C ILE A 11 9.48 -24.29 -24.39
N THR A 12 10.14 -23.99 -25.51
CA THR A 12 10.88 -22.73 -25.68
C THR A 12 9.96 -21.51 -25.69
N PHE A 13 8.80 -21.59 -26.37
CA PHE A 13 7.80 -20.51 -26.35
C PHE A 13 7.14 -20.33 -24.98
N LEU A 14 6.87 -21.41 -24.25
CA LEU A 14 6.27 -21.34 -22.90
C LEU A 14 7.26 -20.74 -21.89
N LEU A 15 8.55 -21.08 -21.98
CA LEU A 15 9.60 -20.49 -21.14
C LEU A 15 9.82 -19.01 -21.47
N LEU A 16 9.84 -18.61 -22.76
CA LEU A 16 9.91 -17.19 -23.12
C LEU A 16 8.72 -16.39 -22.58
N TYR A 17 7.51 -16.95 -22.63
CA TYR A 17 6.32 -16.29 -22.08
C TYR A 17 6.41 -16.12 -20.55
N LEU A 18 6.93 -17.14 -19.84
CA LEU A 18 7.13 -17.11 -18.39
C LEU A 18 8.19 -16.08 -17.95
N PHE A 19 9.26 -15.90 -18.73
CA PHE A 19 10.26 -14.84 -18.46
C PHE A 19 9.73 -13.43 -18.76
N VAL A 20 8.88 -13.28 -19.79
CA VAL A 20 8.31 -11.97 -20.16
C VAL A 20 7.24 -11.52 -19.16
N THR A 21 6.50 -12.43 -18.53
CA THR A 21 5.48 -12.07 -17.53
C THR A 21 6.02 -11.87 -16.11
N ALA A 22 7.19 -12.46 -15.77
CA ALA A 22 7.82 -12.28 -14.46
C ALA A 22 8.70 -11.01 -14.39
N GLN A 23 9.03 -10.41 -15.53
CA GLN A 23 9.87 -9.21 -15.63
C GLN A 23 9.05 -7.93 -15.86
N CYS A 24 7.74 -7.99 -15.58
CA CYS A 24 6.88 -6.81 -15.47
C CYS A 24 7.04 -6.23 -14.05
N GLY A 25 7.65 -5.05 -13.93
CA GLY A 25 7.57 -4.18 -12.74
C GLY A 25 8.59 -4.42 -11.64
N GLU A 26 9.07 -5.65 -11.41
CA GLU A 26 10.00 -5.95 -10.29
C GLU A 26 11.31 -5.15 -10.38
N GLY A 27 11.77 -4.86 -11.60
CA GLY A 27 13.01 -4.13 -11.84
C GLY A 27 12.97 -2.66 -11.39
N LYS A 28 11.84 -1.96 -11.58
CA LYS A 28 11.68 -0.53 -11.25
C LYS A 28 11.16 -0.31 -9.83
N ILE A 29 10.36 -1.25 -9.30
CA ILE A 29 9.83 -1.22 -7.93
C ILE A 29 10.93 -1.13 -6.87
N LYS A 30 12.09 -1.73 -7.12
CA LYS A 30 13.22 -1.71 -6.18
C LYS A 30 13.83 -0.30 -6.00
N ASP A 31 13.70 0.56 -7.01
CA ASP A 31 14.24 1.92 -7.02
C ASP A 31 13.20 2.95 -6.49
N PHE A 32 12.00 2.49 -6.16
CA PHE A 32 10.98 3.25 -5.45
C PHE A 32 11.07 2.95 -3.95
N GLU A 33 11.19 3.96 -3.09
CA GLU A 33 11.23 3.79 -1.63
C GLU A 33 9.95 4.32 -0.98
N ILE A 34 9.47 3.60 0.03
CA ILE A 34 8.36 4.03 0.89
C ILE A 34 8.83 3.97 2.33
N SER A 35 8.63 5.07 3.04
CA SER A 35 8.79 5.13 4.49
C SER A 35 7.46 5.49 5.15
N ILE A 36 7.30 5.04 6.38
CA ILE A 36 6.14 5.35 7.23
C ILE A 36 6.60 6.20 8.40
N PHE A 37 5.76 7.12 8.84
CA PHE A 37 6.00 7.92 10.03
C PHE A 37 4.76 7.96 10.94
N PRO A 38 4.90 7.71 12.24
CA PRO A 38 6.10 7.16 12.88
C PRO A 38 6.40 5.73 12.38
N GLU A 39 7.67 5.28 12.45
CA GLU A 39 8.07 3.92 12.07
C GLU A 39 7.31 2.84 12.88
N THR A 40 6.95 3.20 14.11
CA THR A 40 6.13 2.38 15.01
C THR A 40 4.93 3.23 15.45
N PRO A 41 3.77 3.14 14.77
CA PRO A 41 2.57 3.87 15.16
C PRO A 41 2.13 3.53 16.57
N PHE A 42 1.74 4.55 17.33
CA PHE A 42 1.22 4.37 18.67
C PHE A 42 -0.30 4.24 18.63
N VAL A 43 -0.83 3.31 19.42
CA VAL A 43 -2.28 3.19 19.61
C VAL A 43 -2.72 4.14 20.73
N TYR A 44 -3.68 4.99 20.40
CA TYR A 44 -4.29 5.95 21.32
C TYR A 44 -5.71 5.51 21.66
N PRO A 45 -6.03 5.28 22.95
CA PRO A 45 -7.41 5.21 23.38
C PRO A 45 -8.04 6.61 23.32
N ILE A 46 -9.19 6.71 22.67
CA ILE A 46 -9.95 7.94 22.50
C ILE A 46 -11.36 7.69 22.98
N ASP A 47 -11.76 8.45 24.00
CA ASP A 47 -13.13 8.49 24.49
C ASP A 47 -13.95 9.45 23.62
N GLN A 48 -14.88 8.89 22.85
CA GLN A 48 -15.81 9.66 22.03
C GLN A 48 -17.15 9.75 22.75
N GLN A 49 -17.51 10.95 23.20
CA GLN A 49 -18.86 11.24 23.68
C GLN A 49 -19.81 11.34 22.48
N VAL A 50 -20.82 10.47 22.42
CA VAL A 50 -21.79 10.42 21.32
C VAL A 50 -23.09 11.13 21.70
N ASP A 51 -23.45 11.13 22.98
CA ASP A 51 -24.53 11.94 23.56
C ASP A 51 -24.24 12.26 25.05
N ALA A 52 -25.19 12.87 25.75
CA ALA A 52 -25.01 13.33 27.13
C ALA A 52 -24.60 12.21 28.10
N ASP A 53 -25.03 10.97 27.86
CA ASP A 53 -24.87 9.84 28.80
C ASP A 53 -24.01 8.71 28.23
N THR A 54 -23.62 8.78 26.95
CA THR A 54 -22.93 7.70 26.24
C THR A 54 -21.54 8.12 25.76
N THR A 55 -20.52 7.47 26.33
CA THR A 55 -19.13 7.55 25.87
C THR A 55 -18.67 6.20 25.35
N TYR A 56 -18.12 6.16 24.14
CA TYR A 56 -17.48 4.98 23.58
C TYR A 56 -15.97 5.19 23.57
N SER A 57 -15.23 4.28 24.19
CA SER A 57 -13.78 4.21 24.03
C SER A 57 -13.46 3.49 22.72
N LYS A 58 -12.72 4.16 21.83
CA LYS A 58 -12.20 3.61 20.58
C LYS A 58 -10.68 3.70 20.58
N ASN A 59 -10.00 2.75 19.96
CA ASN A 59 -8.55 2.83 19.78
C ASN A 59 -8.23 3.24 18.35
N TRP A 60 -7.40 4.29 18.20
CA TRP A 60 -6.93 4.76 16.89
C TRP A 60 -5.40 4.77 16.85
N PHE A 61 -4.81 4.70 15.66
CA PHE A 61 -3.42 5.14 15.48
C PHE A 61 -3.32 6.11 14.31
N LEU A 62 -2.23 6.88 14.35
CA LEU A 62 -1.89 7.90 13.37
C LEU A 62 -0.73 7.41 12.50
N ILE A 63 -0.87 7.53 11.19
CA ILE A 63 0.19 7.17 10.23
C ILE A 63 0.26 8.14 9.05
N SER A 64 1.50 8.41 8.64
CA SER A 64 1.85 9.17 7.44
C SER A 64 2.81 8.36 6.58
N PHE A 65 2.85 8.66 5.28
CA PHE A 65 3.68 7.96 4.32
C PHE A 65 4.54 8.96 3.55
N ASN A 66 5.80 8.64 3.33
CA ASN A 66 6.64 9.36 2.37
C ASN A 66 7.07 8.38 1.28
N ALA A 67 7.12 8.90 0.06
CA ALA A 67 7.51 8.17 -1.13
C ALA A 67 8.66 8.88 -1.82
N THR A 68 9.75 8.16 -2.05
CA THR A 68 10.91 8.67 -2.79
C THR A 68 11.01 7.94 -4.12
N ASN A 69 10.99 8.70 -5.21
CA ASN A 69 11.08 8.15 -6.56
C ASN A 69 12.52 8.21 -7.07
N ASN A 70 13.29 7.13 -6.94
CA ASN A 70 14.64 7.06 -7.52
C ASN A 70 14.65 6.47 -8.94
N THR A 71 13.48 6.34 -9.59
CA THR A 71 13.40 5.92 -11.00
C THR A 71 13.69 7.10 -11.94
N SER A 72 13.87 6.82 -13.23
CA SER A 72 14.03 7.84 -14.27
C SER A 72 12.71 8.40 -14.82
N GLU A 73 11.57 7.94 -14.31
CA GLU A 73 10.24 8.28 -14.80
C GLU A 73 9.39 8.87 -13.67
N TYR A 74 8.29 9.54 -14.00
CA TYR A 74 7.33 9.94 -12.97
C TYR A 74 6.79 8.71 -12.23
N LEU A 75 6.41 8.88 -10.98
CA LEU A 75 5.73 7.86 -10.21
C LEU A 75 4.38 8.41 -9.78
N THR A 76 3.29 7.77 -10.20
CA THR A 76 1.96 8.16 -9.75
C THR A 76 1.44 7.15 -8.74
N VAL A 77 1.10 7.62 -7.55
CA VAL A 77 0.46 6.81 -6.50
C VAL A 77 -1.04 6.98 -6.62
N ALA A 78 -1.76 5.88 -6.82
CA ALA A 78 -3.20 5.87 -7.05
C ALA A 78 -3.99 5.48 -5.81
N ALA A 79 -3.47 4.53 -5.03
CA ALA A 79 -4.16 4.02 -3.86
C ALA A 79 -3.19 3.58 -2.75
N ILE A 80 -3.66 3.68 -1.51
CA ILE A 80 -3.00 3.14 -0.32
C ILE A 80 -4.03 2.35 0.46
N PHE A 81 -3.72 1.10 0.78
CA PHE A 81 -4.56 0.23 1.60
C PHE A 81 -3.80 -0.14 2.87
N ILE A 82 -4.50 -0.18 4.00
CA ILE A 82 -3.96 -0.54 5.31
C ILE A 82 -4.84 -1.64 5.89
N ASP A 83 -4.26 -2.82 6.03
CA ASP A 83 -4.85 -3.94 6.74
C ASP A 83 -4.25 -4.01 8.15
N VAL A 84 -5.09 -4.05 9.18
CA VAL A 84 -4.70 -4.21 10.58
C VAL A 84 -5.02 -5.62 11.03
N PHE A 85 -4.03 -6.28 11.61
CA PHE A 85 -4.14 -7.63 12.13
C PHE A 85 -3.87 -7.68 13.62
N ASP A 86 -4.64 -8.50 14.34
CA ASP A 86 -4.39 -8.82 15.73
C ASP A 86 -3.12 -9.72 15.90
N VAL A 87 -2.78 -9.99 17.16
CA VAL A 87 -1.65 -10.86 17.52
C VAL A 87 -1.79 -12.30 17.02
N ASN A 88 -3.02 -12.76 16.77
CA ASN A 88 -3.32 -14.10 16.26
C ASN A 88 -3.28 -14.16 14.72
N GLY A 89 -3.29 -13.01 14.04
CA GLY A 89 -3.25 -12.90 12.59
C GLY A 89 -4.62 -12.73 11.96
N ASN A 90 -5.66 -12.47 12.76
CA ASN A 90 -6.97 -12.13 12.24
C ASN A 90 -6.97 -10.68 11.77
N GLN A 91 -7.46 -10.43 10.57
CA GLN A 91 -7.70 -9.06 10.10
C GLN A 91 -8.88 -8.49 10.88
N ILE A 92 -8.68 -7.31 11.47
CA ILE A 92 -9.69 -6.64 12.31
C ILE A 92 -10.18 -5.33 11.70
N VAL A 93 -9.34 -4.67 10.90
CA VAL A 93 -9.66 -3.43 10.19
C VAL A 93 -9.02 -3.48 8.81
N GLU A 94 -9.77 -3.01 7.82
CA GLU A 94 -9.27 -2.69 6.48
C GLU A 94 -9.69 -1.26 6.17
N THR A 95 -8.74 -0.41 5.80
CA THR A 95 -9.02 0.93 5.32
C THR A 95 -8.24 1.22 4.04
N GLY A 96 -8.87 1.96 3.13
CA GLY A 96 -8.33 2.24 1.81
C GLY A 96 -8.50 3.71 1.47
N PHE A 97 -7.44 4.28 0.92
CA PHE A 97 -7.41 5.63 0.39
C PHE A 97 -7.26 5.52 -1.11
N SER A 98 -8.31 5.88 -1.82
CA SER A 98 -8.28 6.12 -3.26
C SER A 98 -9.13 7.35 -3.55
N PRO A 99 -8.70 8.25 -4.44
CA PRO A 99 -9.53 9.37 -4.85
C PRO A 99 -10.88 8.87 -5.38
N THR A 100 -11.96 9.48 -4.90
CA THR A 100 -13.36 9.11 -5.20
C THR A 100 -13.85 9.56 -6.59
N SER A 101 -12.92 9.97 -7.46
CA SER A 101 -13.23 10.56 -8.76
C SER A 101 -13.66 9.48 -9.76
N TYR A 102 -14.85 9.65 -10.35
CA TYR A 102 -15.34 8.86 -11.49
C TYR A 102 -14.51 9.05 -12.77
N ASN A 103 -13.57 10.01 -12.79
CA ASN A 103 -12.67 10.23 -13.91
C ASN A 103 -11.30 9.61 -13.60
N LEU A 104 -11.08 8.40 -14.11
CA LEU A 104 -9.91 7.56 -13.85
C LEU A 104 -8.59 8.17 -14.35
N THR A 105 -8.64 9.18 -15.23
CA THR A 105 -7.43 9.87 -15.72
C THR A 105 -6.92 10.94 -14.76
N THR A 106 -7.70 11.41 -13.78
CA THR A 106 -7.23 12.42 -12.80
C THR A 106 -7.30 11.95 -11.35
N ALA A 107 -7.72 10.71 -11.13
CA ALA A 107 -7.88 10.12 -9.81
C ALA A 107 -6.56 9.48 -9.34
N TYR A 108 -5.66 10.28 -8.76
CA TYR A 108 -4.47 9.78 -8.06
C TYR A 108 -4.26 10.55 -6.74
N ILE A 109 -3.52 9.94 -5.82
CA ILE A 109 -3.13 10.54 -4.54
C ILE A 109 -2.01 11.56 -4.76
N GLU A 110 -0.98 11.18 -5.51
CA GLU A 110 0.19 12.03 -5.76
C GLU A 110 0.93 11.63 -7.05
N VAL A 111 1.59 12.58 -7.69
CA VAL A 111 2.55 12.36 -8.78
C VAL A 111 3.92 12.87 -8.34
N ILE A 112 4.90 11.99 -8.33
CA ILE A 112 6.25 12.24 -7.81
C ILE A 112 7.23 12.25 -8.98
N PRO A 113 7.87 13.40 -9.29
CA PRO A 113 8.89 13.47 -10.32
C PRO A 113 10.10 12.54 -10.04
N PRO A 114 10.89 12.19 -11.09
CA PRO A 114 12.17 11.50 -10.90
C PRO A 114 13.08 12.25 -9.92
N GLY A 115 13.62 11.55 -8.93
CA GLY A 115 14.54 12.09 -7.92
C GLY A 115 13.87 12.79 -6.73
N ASP A 116 12.55 12.99 -6.75
CA ASP A 116 11.83 13.72 -5.71
C ASP A 116 11.26 12.80 -4.61
N THR A 117 10.95 13.42 -3.47
CA THR A 117 10.23 12.82 -2.35
C THR A 117 8.92 13.56 -2.11
N ALA A 118 7.82 12.84 -1.90
CA ALA A 118 6.53 13.42 -1.57
C ALA A 118 5.88 12.73 -0.36
N THR A 119 5.13 13.49 0.43
CA THR A 119 4.27 12.95 1.48
C THR A 119 2.96 12.48 0.88
N LEU A 120 2.72 11.16 0.92
CA LEU A 120 1.49 10.57 0.46
C LEU A 120 0.43 10.75 1.57
N LEU A 121 -0.64 11.47 1.23
CA LEU A 121 -1.66 11.98 2.16
C LEU A 121 -1.12 13.10 3.07
N LYS A 122 -1.45 14.35 2.71
CA LYS A 122 -0.99 15.58 3.39
C LYS A 122 -1.49 15.73 4.83
N THR A 123 -2.43 14.89 5.24
CA THR A 123 -2.94 14.82 6.61
C THR A 123 -2.68 13.43 7.13
N THR A 124 -2.13 13.34 8.34
CA THR A 124 -1.96 12.07 9.05
C THR A 124 -3.30 11.36 9.16
N GLN A 125 -3.34 10.09 8.76
CA GLN A 125 -4.57 9.32 8.73
C GLN A 125 -4.82 8.67 10.09
N ALA A 126 -6.06 8.81 10.57
CA ALA A 126 -6.55 8.05 11.72
C ALA A 126 -7.14 6.73 11.23
N VAL A 127 -6.64 5.62 11.76
CA VAL A 127 -7.25 4.29 11.56
C VAL A 127 -8.10 3.97 12.77
N ASP A 128 -9.41 3.81 12.58
CA ASP A 128 -10.38 3.55 13.63
C ASP A 128 -10.86 2.08 13.67
N GLY A 129 -11.74 1.75 14.63
CA GLY A 129 -12.33 0.41 14.73
C GLY A 129 -11.43 -0.65 15.36
N ILE A 130 -10.31 -0.24 15.95
CA ILE A 130 -9.36 -1.16 16.59
C ILE A 130 -9.96 -1.60 17.95
N PRO A 131 -10.15 -2.92 18.19
CA PRO A 131 -10.67 -3.41 19.46
C PRO A 131 -9.76 -3.01 20.63
N ASP A 132 -10.32 -2.89 21.83
CA ASP A 132 -9.52 -2.82 23.04
C ASP A 132 -9.00 -4.20 23.37
N PRO A 133 -7.67 -4.42 23.40
CA PRO A 133 -7.18 -5.67 23.88
C PRO A 133 -7.41 -5.70 25.39
N SER A 134 -8.32 -6.56 25.83
CA SER A 134 -8.65 -6.81 27.25
C SER A 134 -7.48 -7.23 28.16
N ILE A 135 -6.23 -7.19 27.68
CA ILE A 135 -5.01 -7.65 28.35
C ILE A 135 -3.89 -6.58 28.21
N PRO A 136 -3.20 -6.21 29.29
CA PRO A 136 -2.04 -5.31 29.24
C PRO A 136 -0.94 -5.83 28.29
N ASN A 137 -0.32 -4.94 27.50
CA ASN A 137 0.72 -5.20 26.47
C ASN A 137 0.23 -5.77 25.12
N GLN A 138 -1.06 -5.73 24.81
CA GLN A 138 -1.62 -6.19 23.53
C GLN A 138 -1.97 -5.08 22.52
N TYR A 139 -1.56 -3.83 22.75
CA TYR A 139 -1.70 -2.73 21.77
C TYR A 139 -0.77 -2.87 20.55
N THR A 140 -0.06 -3.99 20.42
CA THR A 140 0.76 -4.33 19.24
C THR A 140 -0.10 -5.00 18.18
N TYR A 141 -0.44 -4.24 17.15
CA TYR A 141 -1.07 -4.69 15.92
C TYR A 141 -0.03 -4.81 14.82
N ARG A 142 -0.24 -5.76 13.92
CA ARG A 142 0.54 -5.87 12.69
C ARG A 142 -0.18 -5.13 11.59
N LEU A 143 0.54 -4.29 10.87
CA LEU A 143 0.04 -3.53 9.74
C LEU A 143 0.61 -4.11 8.46
N LYS A 144 -0.24 -4.31 7.47
CA LYS A 144 0.16 -4.53 6.08
C LYS A 144 -0.34 -3.36 5.26
N ILE A 145 0.60 -2.60 4.71
CA ILE A 145 0.30 -1.44 3.89
C ILE A 145 0.62 -1.79 2.45
N ARG A 146 -0.35 -1.60 1.56
CA ARG A 146 -0.20 -1.82 0.11
C ARG A 146 -0.39 -0.49 -0.60
N ILE A 147 0.62 -0.09 -1.37
CA ILE A 147 0.62 1.13 -2.18
C ILE A 147 0.60 0.73 -3.65
N GLU A 148 -0.35 1.27 -4.39
CA GLU A 148 -0.58 0.93 -5.80
C GLU A 148 -0.56 2.16 -6.68
N GLY A 149 -0.12 1.99 -7.92
CA GLY A 149 0.00 3.08 -8.86
C GLY A 149 0.60 2.64 -10.19
N TRP A 150 1.26 3.57 -10.87
CA TRP A 150 1.98 3.30 -12.12
C TRP A 150 3.22 4.18 -12.26
N PHE A 151 4.22 3.67 -12.99
CA PHE A 151 5.34 4.44 -13.51
C PHE A 151 4.87 5.23 -14.73
N GLY A 152 5.05 6.54 -14.72
CA GLY A 152 4.47 7.49 -15.67
C GLY A 152 3.54 8.51 -15.00
N ASN A 153 3.09 9.49 -15.77
CA ASN A 153 2.17 10.53 -15.28
C ASN A 153 0.72 10.04 -15.40
N GLY A 154 -0.01 10.01 -14.29
CA GLY A 154 -1.39 9.54 -14.23
C GLY A 154 -2.41 10.16 -15.14
N THR A 155 -2.18 11.40 -15.57
CA THR A 155 -3.14 12.11 -16.42
C THR A 155 -2.86 11.94 -17.89
N THR A 156 -1.58 11.88 -18.26
CA THR A 156 -1.17 12.04 -19.65
C THR A 156 -0.49 10.82 -20.24
N ASP A 157 0.15 9.99 -19.42
CA ASP A 157 0.91 8.83 -19.88
C ASP A 157 1.11 7.80 -18.74
N PRO A 158 0.05 7.07 -18.36
CA PRO A 158 0.16 6.01 -17.37
C PRO A 158 0.89 4.82 -18.00
N GLY A 159 2.11 4.56 -17.54
CA GLY A 159 2.90 3.40 -17.96
C GLY A 159 2.60 2.17 -17.12
N GLU A 160 3.65 1.45 -16.76
CA GLU A 160 3.55 0.15 -16.07
C GLU A 160 2.98 0.29 -14.66
N ARG A 161 2.01 -0.58 -14.31
CA ARG A 161 1.44 -0.62 -12.96
C ARG A 161 2.43 -1.19 -11.95
N PHE A 162 2.37 -0.68 -10.71
CA PHE A 162 3.10 -1.22 -9.58
C PHE A 162 2.19 -1.48 -8.40
N SER A 163 2.61 -2.42 -7.54
CA SER A 163 2.05 -2.64 -6.21
C SER A 163 3.22 -2.92 -5.27
N LYS A 164 3.33 -2.15 -4.19
CA LYS A 164 4.39 -2.28 -3.18
C LYS A 164 3.76 -2.53 -1.81
N VAL A 165 4.25 -3.54 -1.12
CA VAL A 165 3.79 -3.90 0.23
C VAL A 165 4.88 -3.60 1.25
N ILE A 166 4.50 -2.96 2.34
CA ILE A 166 5.32 -2.67 3.51
C ILE A 166 4.59 -3.17 4.76
N PHE A 167 5.37 -3.62 5.74
CA PHE A 167 4.86 -4.12 7.01
C PHE A 167 5.34 -3.24 8.15
N ALA A 168 4.48 -3.06 9.14
CA ALA A 168 4.81 -2.33 10.36
C ALA A 168 4.13 -2.98 11.56
N THR A 169 4.55 -2.56 12.76
CA THR A 169 3.90 -2.95 14.01
C THR A 169 3.62 -1.71 14.84
N THR A 170 2.49 -1.70 15.55
CA THR A 170 2.22 -0.63 16.51
C THR A 170 2.86 -0.91 17.86
N LYS A 171 2.96 0.13 18.70
CA LYS A 171 3.39 0.04 20.10
C LYS A 171 2.28 0.46 21.06
#